data_AF-A0A0Q0JJ41-F1
#
_entry.id   AF-A0A0Q0JJ41-F1
#
_cell.length_a   1.000
_cell.length_b   1.000
_cell.length_c   1.000
_cell.angle_alpha   90.00
_cell.angle_beta   90.00
_cell.angle_gamma   90.00
#
_symmetry.space_group_name_H-M   'P 1'
#
loop_
_entity.id
_entity.type
_entity.pdbx_description
1 polymer ?
#
loop_
_entity_poly.entity_id
_entity_poly.type
_entity_poly.pdbx_seq_one_letter_code
_entity_poly.pdbx_strand_id
1 'polypeptide(L)'
;MSQNQQPIMASVLDRLIDDAPDEQDVKDSHRGLNLRQLRTNVRRDLENLLNAKLQWQTWPEHLSELDHSLMNYGLRDFSSMPVASLDGRQLLCKQVADTIKRFEPRFLEVMVEAVDNEQPLDRVLRLKINALLYADPEPEFITFDSEVEPVHLAMIVNEGAL
;
A
#
# COMPACT_ATOMS: atom_id res chain seq x y z
N MET A 1 2.23 34.41 -5.50
CA MET A 1 3.15 33.77 -6.46
C MET A 1 2.62 32.36 -6.67
N SER A 2 1.92 32.10 -7.79
CA SER A 2 1.39 30.76 -8.08
C SER A 2 2.55 29.88 -8.53
N GLN A 3 2.96 28.94 -7.69
CA GLN A 3 3.91 27.90 -8.12
C GLN A 3 3.22 27.09 -9.21
N ASN A 4 3.83 27.09 -10.40
CA ASN A 4 3.40 26.29 -11.52
C ASN A 4 3.75 24.83 -11.18
N GLN A 5 2.84 24.10 -10.52
CA GLN A 5 3.05 22.69 -10.17
C GLN A 5 3.26 21.90 -11.46
N GLN A 6 4.49 21.45 -11.70
CA GLN A 6 4.79 20.58 -12.83
C GLN A 6 4.02 19.26 -12.65
N PRO A 7 3.40 18.73 -13.71
CA PRO A 7 2.63 17.51 -13.62
C PRO A 7 3.56 16.32 -13.37
N ILE A 8 3.28 15.54 -12.33
CA ILE A 8 4.07 14.36 -11.94
C ILE A 8 3.87 13.26 -12.99
N MET A 9 4.93 12.57 -13.38
CA MET A 9 4.80 11.48 -14.33
C MET A 9 4.00 10.31 -13.74
N ALA A 10 2.91 9.93 -14.40
CA ALA A 10 2.12 8.75 -14.04
C ALA A 10 2.92 7.45 -14.23
N SER A 11 2.65 6.43 -13.39
CA SER A 11 3.25 5.11 -13.58
C SER A 11 2.83 4.49 -14.92
N VAL A 12 3.53 3.44 -15.36
CA VAL A 12 3.11 2.69 -16.57
C VAL A 12 1.70 2.12 -16.36
N LEU A 13 1.41 1.58 -15.17
CA LEU A 13 0.11 0.99 -14.86
C LEU A 13 -0.99 2.05 -14.91
N ASP A 14 -0.77 3.21 -14.30
CA ASP A 14 -1.76 4.29 -14.30
C ASP A 14 -2.07 4.84 -15.69
N ARG A 15 -1.12 4.73 -16.62
CA ARG A 15 -1.32 5.12 -18.03
C ARG A 15 -2.07 4.07 -18.84
N LEU A 16 -2.13 2.83 -18.36
CA LEU A 16 -2.74 1.67 -19.05
C LEU A 16 -4.07 1.25 -18.43
N ILE A 17 -4.30 1.56 -17.16
CA ILE A 17 -5.57 1.29 -16.49
C ILE A 17 -6.63 2.24 -17.04
N ASP A 18 -7.74 1.67 -17.49
CA ASP A 18 -8.92 2.40 -17.91
C ASP A 18 -9.99 2.28 -16.81
N ASP A 19 -10.07 3.32 -15.97
CA ASP A 19 -11.05 3.38 -14.88
C ASP A 19 -12.47 3.72 -15.37
N ALA A 20 -12.64 4.12 -16.63
CA ALA A 20 -13.92 4.54 -17.21
C ALA A 20 -14.15 3.90 -18.59
N PRO A 21 -14.23 2.56 -18.67
CA PRO A 21 -14.28 1.84 -19.96
C PRO A 21 -15.53 2.15 -20.79
N ASP A 22 -16.58 2.68 -20.18
CA ASP A 22 -17.82 3.09 -20.85
C ASP A 22 -17.74 4.52 -21.44
N GLU A 23 -16.71 5.31 -21.10
CA GLU A 23 -16.49 6.65 -21.66
C GLU A 23 -15.77 6.57 -23.02
N GLN A 24 -16.43 7.04 -24.08
CA GLN A 24 -15.89 7.00 -25.45
C GLN A 24 -14.76 8.01 -25.71
N ASP A 25 -14.64 9.04 -24.87
CA ASP A 25 -13.63 10.09 -24.99
C ASP A 25 -12.56 9.82 -23.93
N VAL A 26 -11.54 9.05 -24.31
CA VAL A 26 -10.38 8.75 -23.47
C VAL A 26 -9.61 10.05 -23.26
N LYS A 27 -10.02 10.85 -22.28
CA LYS A 27 -9.32 12.08 -21.91
C LYS A 27 -7.88 11.72 -21.57
N ASP A 28 -6.95 12.20 -22.41
CA ASP A 28 -5.51 12.01 -22.35
C ASP A 28 -4.99 11.41 -21.01
N SER A 29 -4.95 10.07 -20.94
CA SER A 29 -4.24 9.32 -19.87
C SER A 29 -2.73 9.69 -19.81
N HIS A 30 -2.26 10.46 -20.79
CA HIS A 30 -0.91 10.99 -20.90
C HIS A 30 -0.68 12.34 -20.22
N ARG A 31 -1.71 12.99 -19.65
CA ARG A 31 -1.51 14.19 -18.82
C ARG A 31 -0.95 13.73 -17.48
N GLY A 32 0.21 14.26 -17.08
CA GLY A 32 0.80 13.92 -15.80
C GLY A 32 -0.15 14.23 -14.63
N LEU A 33 0.07 13.54 -13.52
CA LEU A 33 -0.78 13.55 -12.34
C LEU A 33 -0.51 14.79 -11.49
N ASN A 34 -1.54 15.32 -10.85
CA ASN A 34 -1.33 16.13 -9.67
C ASN A 34 -1.06 15.24 -8.45
N LEU A 35 -0.56 15.84 -7.36
CA LEU A 35 -0.22 15.10 -6.15
C LEU A 35 -1.40 14.29 -5.60
N ARG A 36 -2.62 14.86 -5.59
CA ARG A 36 -3.82 14.18 -5.09
C ARG A 36 -4.13 12.91 -5.90
N GLN A 37 -4.00 12.96 -7.22
CA GLN A 37 -4.18 11.78 -8.07
C GLN A 37 -3.11 10.72 -7.80
N LEU A 38 -1.86 11.13 -7.63
CA LEU A 38 -0.78 10.22 -7.24
C LEU A 38 -1.09 9.52 -5.91
N ARG A 39 -1.59 10.26 -4.91
CA ARG A 39 -2.02 9.68 -3.62
C ARG A 39 -3.12 8.63 -3.80
N THR A 40 -4.14 8.95 -4.60
CA THR A 40 -5.23 8.01 -4.91
C THR A 40 -4.72 6.72 -5.57
N ASN A 41 -3.80 6.83 -6.54
CA ASN A 41 -3.25 5.67 -7.24
C ASN A 41 -2.43 4.80 -6.31
N VAL A 42 -1.56 5.41 -5.51
CA VAL A 42 -0.76 4.70 -4.49
C VAL A 42 -1.67 4.02 -3.47
N ARG A 43 -2.72 4.68 -2.99
CA ARG A 43 -3.71 4.09 -2.07
C ARG A 43 -4.34 2.83 -2.66
N ARG A 44 -4.82 2.90 -3.91
CA ARG A 44 -5.41 1.76 -4.64
C ARG A 44 -4.39 0.61 -4.74
N ASP A 45 -3.15 0.92 -5.09
CA ASP A 45 -2.12 -0.09 -5.28
C ASP A 45 -1.70 -0.76 -3.97
N LEU A 46 -1.64 0.00 -2.86
CA LEU A 46 -1.45 -0.55 -1.52
C LEU A 46 -2.61 -1.46 -1.11
N GLU A 47 -3.85 -1.03 -1.32
CA GLU A 47 -5.03 -1.85 -1.03
C GLU A 47 -5.02 -3.16 -1.82
N ASN A 48 -4.68 -3.10 -3.11
CA ASN A 48 -4.51 -4.30 -3.95
C ASN A 48 -3.40 -5.21 -3.44
N LEU A 49 -2.23 -4.65 -3.10
CA LEU A 49 -1.07 -5.40 -2.60
C LEU A 49 -1.38 -6.10 -1.28
N LEU A 50 -1.98 -5.39 -0.33
CA LEU A 50 -2.24 -5.92 1.01
C LEU A 50 -3.38 -6.94 1.04
N ASN A 51 -4.32 -6.86 0.08
CA ASN A 51 -5.39 -7.84 -0.06
C ASN A 51 -5.05 -9.00 -1.02
N ALA A 52 -3.97 -8.93 -1.80
CA ALA A 52 -3.44 -10.06 -2.53
C ALA A 52 -2.83 -11.06 -1.53
N LYS A 53 -3.60 -12.07 -1.13
CA LYS A 53 -3.15 -13.04 -0.12
C LYS A 53 -2.27 -14.11 -0.73
N LEU A 54 -1.09 -14.27 -0.17
CA LEU A 54 -0.18 -15.36 -0.53
C LEU A 54 -0.51 -16.61 0.29
N GLN A 55 -0.61 -17.74 -0.40
CA GLN A 55 -0.56 -19.04 0.26
C GLN A 55 0.86 -19.30 0.77
N TRP A 56 0.99 -20.18 1.78
CA TRP A 56 2.30 -20.58 2.29
C TRP A 56 3.09 -21.33 1.22
N GLN A 57 3.90 -20.57 0.49
CA GLN A 57 4.78 -21.12 -0.53
C GLN A 57 6.22 -20.97 -0.07
N THR A 58 6.94 -22.09 -0.12
CA THR A 58 8.38 -22.12 0.09
C THR A 58 9.02 -22.65 -1.17
N TRP A 59 10.11 -22.02 -1.56
CA TRP A 59 10.88 -22.39 -2.73
C TRP A 59 12.26 -22.88 -2.28
N PRO A 60 12.93 -23.75 -3.05
CA PRO A 60 14.33 -24.10 -2.80
C PRO A 60 15.22 -22.86 -2.68
N GLU A 61 16.22 -22.90 -1.79
CA GLU A 61 17.10 -21.75 -1.49
C GLU A 61 17.83 -21.16 -2.71
N HIS A 62 18.07 -21.96 -3.75
CA HIS A 62 18.70 -21.51 -4.99
C HIS A 62 17.77 -20.69 -5.90
N LEU A 63 16.49 -20.56 -5.56
CA LEU A 63 15.49 -19.77 -6.30
C LEU A 63 15.12 -18.47 -5.57
N SER A 64 16.12 -17.76 -5.03
CA SER A 64 15.93 -16.54 -4.24
C SER A 64 15.21 -15.41 -5.00
N GLU A 65 15.32 -15.34 -6.32
CA GLU A 65 14.63 -14.33 -7.14
C GLU A 65 13.10 -14.48 -7.08
N LEU A 66 12.57 -15.68 -6.76
CA LEU A 66 11.14 -15.90 -6.63
C LEU A 66 10.53 -15.08 -5.49
N ASP A 67 11.31 -14.79 -4.44
CA ASP A 67 10.89 -13.94 -3.34
C ASP A 67 10.59 -12.50 -3.78
N HIS A 68 11.21 -12.02 -4.87
CA HIS A 68 11.02 -10.68 -5.44
C HIS A 68 10.14 -10.69 -6.70
N SER A 69 9.70 -11.86 -7.15
CA SER A 69 8.89 -12.02 -8.35
C SER A 69 7.40 -11.80 -8.08
N LEU A 70 6.61 -11.71 -9.15
CA LEU A 70 5.15 -11.67 -9.09
C LEU A 70 4.53 -12.90 -8.40
N MET A 71 5.23 -14.04 -8.34
CA MET A 71 4.75 -15.22 -7.61
C MET A 71 4.63 -14.97 -6.11
N ASN A 72 5.35 -13.98 -5.59
CA ASN A 72 5.32 -13.59 -4.19
C ASN A 72 4.72 -12.18 -4.00
N TYR A 73 3.97 -11.66 -5.00
CA TYR A 73 3.23 -10.40 -4.87
C TYR A 73 2.06 -10.57 -3.91
N GLY A 74 2.10 -9.86 -2.79
CA GLY A 74 1.02 -9.86 -1.82
C GLY A 74 1.48 -9.96 -0.37
N LEU A 75 0.50 -9.87 0.54
CA LEU A 75 0.74 -10.07 1.97
C LEU A 75 0.59 -11.55 2.33
N ARG A 76 1.55 -12.09 3.09
CA ARG A 76 1.49 -13.46 3.62
C ARG A 76 0.30 -13.62 4.53
N ASP A 77 -0.30 -14.81 4.52
CA ASP A 77 -1.42 -15.11 5.43
C ASP A 77 -1.01 -14.91 6.90
N PHE A 78 -1.78 -14.09 7.60
CA PHE A 78 -1.62 -13.74 9.00
C PHE A 78 -2.82 -14.18 9.86
N SER A 79 -3.71 -15.02 9.30
CA SER A 79 -4.91 -15.52 10.00
C SER A 79 -4.63 -16.26 11.30
N SER A 80 -3.48 -16.92 11.40
CA SER A 80 -3.04 -17.63 12.60
C SER A 80 -2.24 -16.75 13.58
N MET A 81 -2.02 -15.46 13.29
CA MET A 81 -1.22 -14.59 14.15
C MET A 81 -2.02 -14.12 15.37
N PRO A 82 -1.40 -14.06 16.56
CA PRO A 82 -2.03 -13.53 17.75
C PRO A 82 -2.05 -11.99 17.73
N VAL A 83 -2.82 -11.38 16.82
CA VAL A 83 -2.89 -9.91 16.62
C VAL A 83 -3.45 -9.15 17.84
N ALA A 84 -4.03 -9.86 18.81
CA ALA A 84 -4.40 -9.28 20.11
C ALA A 84 -3.18 -9.00 21.01
N SER A 85 -2.05 -9.68 20.79
CA SER A 85 -0.80 -9.46 21.52
C SER A 85 0.04 -8.36 20.90
N LEU A 86 0.84 -7.66 21.71
CA LEU A 86 1.77 -6.63 21.23
C LEU A 86 2.76 -7.22 20.20
N ASP A 87 3.36 -8.37 20.54
CA ASP A 87 4.33 -9.05 19.67
C ASP A 87 3.71 -9.45 18.32
N GLY A 88 2.47 -9.96 18.33
CA GLY A 88 1.73 -10.30 17.11
C GLY A 88 1.44 -9.06 16.25
N ARG A 89 1.06 -7.93 16.86
CA ARG A 89 0.86 -6.66 16.13
C ARG A 89 2.17 -6.17 15.51
N GLN A 90 3.27 -6.20 16.27
CA GLN A 90 4.59 -5.80 15.77
C GLN A 90 5.06 -6.69 14.62
N LEU A 91 4.83 -8.00 14.71
CA LEU A 91 5.15 -8.94 13.63
C LEU A 91 4.36 -8.62 12.36
N LEU A 92 3.06 -8.36 12.49
CA LEU A 92 2.22 -7.97 11.34
C LEU A 92 2.71 -6.65 10.73
N CYS A 93 2.97 -5.62 11.54
CA CYS A 93 3.48 -4.34 11.07
C CYS A 93 4.78 -4.51 10.26
N LYS A 94 5.69 -5.35 10.76
CA LYS A 94 6.93 -5.68 10.05
C LYS A 94 6.65 -6.37 8.70
N GLN A 95 5.75 -7.36 8.67
CA GLN A 95 5.40 -8.05 7.42
C GLN A 95 4.76 -7.11 6.40
N VAL A 96 3.88 -6.22 6.84
CA VAL A 96 3.26 -5.20 5.98
C VAL A 96 4.34 -4.27 5.44
N ALA A 97 5.23 -3.74 6.29
CA ALA A 97 6.32 -2.87 5.87
C ALA A 97 7.27 -3.55 4.86
N ASP A 98 7.68 -4.79 5.12
CA ASP A 98 8.57 -5.55 4.23
C ASP A 98 7.90 -5.88 2.89
N THR A 99 6.59 -6.13 2.88
CA THR A 99 5.79 -6.36 1.66
C THR A 99 5.71 -5.09 0.83
N ILE A 100 5.38 -3.96 1.46
CA ILE A 100 5.30 -2.66 0.77
C ILE A 100 6.66 -2.27 0.19
N LYS A 101 7.76 -2.37 0.96
CA LYS A 101 9.12 -2.08 0.47
C LYS A 101 9.50 -2.87 -0.78
N ARG A 102 8.97 -4.08 -0.90
CA ARG A 102 9.31 -5.00 -1.98
C ARG A 102 8.53 -4.71 -3.27
N PHE A 103 7.25 -4.35 -3.14
CA PHE A 103 6.33 -4.29 -4.27
C PHE A 103 5.79 -2.89 -4.60
N GLU A 104 6.07 -1.89 -3.77
CA GLU A 104 5.71 -0.49 -4.04
C GLU A 104 6.98 0.37 -4.24
N PRO A 105 7.55 0.39 -5.45
CA PRO A 105 8.84 1.04 -5.71
C PRO A 105 8.80 2.57 -5.66
N ARG A 106 7.61 3.20 -5.63
CA ARG A 106 7.51 4.66 -5.50
C ARG A 106 7.84 5.12 -4.08
N PHE A 107 7.79 4.23 -3.08
CA PHE A 107 8.21 4.57 -1.72
C PHE A 107 9.72 4.48 -1.54
N LEU A 108 10.31 5.61 -1.14
CA LEU A 108 11.72 5.70 -0.74
C LEU A 108 11.92 5.13 0.67
N GLU A 109 10.98 5.43 1.57
CA GLU A 109 10.96 4.93 2.94
C GLU A 109 9.52 4.59 3.34
N VAL A 110 9.36 3.57 4.19
CA VAL A 110 8.06 3.21 4.77
C VAL A 110 8.22 2.64 6.17
N MET A 111 7.32 3.09 7.05
CA MET A 111 7.16 2.67 8.42
C MET A 111 5.70 2.30 8.65
N VAL A 112 5.47 1.22 9.38
CA VAL A 112 4.12 0.73 9.71
C VAL A 112 4.04 0.53 11.21
N GLU A 113 3.00 1.09 11.81
CA GLU A 113 2.76 1.05 13.26
C GLU A 113 1.34 0.60 13.53
N ALA A 114 1.13 -0.17 14.60
CA ALA A 114 -0.21 -0.48 15.07
C ALA A 114 -0.71 0.69 15.91
N VAL A 115 -1.94 1.13 15.66
CA VAL A 115 -2.61 2.14 16.47
C VAL A 115 -3.35 1.44 17.60
N ASP A 116 -3.01 1.77 18.84
CA ASP A 116 -3.73 1.22 19.99
C ASP A 116 -5.17 1.75 20.03
N ASN A 117 -6.12 0.84 20.24
CA ASN A 117 -7.52 1.20 20.39
C ASN A 117 -7.75 1.73 21.81
N GLU A 118 -8.28 2.95 21.92
CA GLU A 118 -8.72 3.52 23.21
C GLU A 118 -9.88 2.71 23.83
N GLN A 119 -10.62 1.96 23.01
CA GLN A 119 -11.77 1.16 23.43
C GLN A 119 -11.44 -0.35 23.46
N PRO A 120 -11.51 -1.01 24.63
CA PRO A 120 -11.13 -2.43 24.78
C PRO A 120 -12.00 -3.44 24.01
N LEU A 121 -13.21 -3.03 23.59
CA LEU A 121 -14.12 -3.90 22.82
C LEU A 121 -13.89 -3.81 21.31
N ASP A 122 -13.09 -2.85 20.84
CA ASP A 122 -12.85 -2.69 19.42
C ASP A 122 -11.85 -3.75 18.92
N ARG A 123 -12.38 -4.71 18.17
CA ARG A 123 -11.62 -5.81 17.58
C ARG A 123 -10.99 -5.45 16.24
N VAL A 124 -11.24 -4.24 15.73
CA VAL A 124 -10.61 -3.77 14.49
C VAL A 124 -9.18 -3.40 14.79
N LEU A 125 -8.24 -4.09 14.15
CA LEU A 125 -6.83 -3.70 14.20
C LEU A 125 -6.61 -2.56 13.22
N ARG A 126 -6.10 -1.44 13.73
CA ARG A 126 -5.73 -0.28 12.93
C ARG A 126 -4.22 -0.20 12.78
N LEU A 127 -3.77 0.03 11.55
CA LEU A 127 -2.38 0.27 11.21
C LEU A 127 -2.23 1.67 10.63
N LYS A 128 -1.15 2.35 10.98
CA LYS A 128 -0.73 3.61 10.35
C LYS A 128 0.49 3.33 9.49
N ILE A 129 0.42 3.68 8.22
CA ILE A 129 1.49 3.53 7.23
C ILE A 129 2.02 4.92 6.90
N ASN A 130 3.21 5.23 7.39
CA ASN A 130 3.92 6.48 7.10
C ASN A 130 4.98 6.21 6.04
N ALA A 131 5.01 6.97 4.96
CA ALA A 131 5.95 6.76 3.87
C ALA A 131 6.49 8.08 3.29
N LEU A 132 7.70 7.99 2.74
CA LEU A 132 8.27 9.02 1.88
C LEU A 132 8.10 8.58 0.43
N LEU A 133 7.25 9.28 -0.31
CA LEU A 133 6.90 8.98 -1.69
C LEU A 133 7.79 9.77 -2.64
N TYR A 134 8.36 9.09 -3.64
CA TYR A 134 9.05 9.76 -4.74
C TYR A 134 8.06 10.58 -5.57
N ALA A 135 8.31 11.88 -5.66
CA ALA A 135 7.61 12.81 -6.52
C ALA A 135 8.62 13.86 -7.04
N ASP A 136 8.33 14.46 -8.19
CA ASP A 136 9.10 15.54 -8.81
C ASP A 136 8.28 16.83 -8.63
N PRO A 137 8.85 17.95 -8.11
CA PRO A 137 10.28 18.23 -7.89
C PRO A 137 10.91 17.69 -6.60
N GLU A 138 10.11 17.39 -5.57
CA GLU A 138 10.62 16.95 -4.27
C GLU A 138 9.80 15.77 -3.73
N PRO A 139 10.42 14.84 -2.96
CA PRO A 139 9.70 13.77 -2.30
C PRO A 139 8.63 14.28 -1.32
N GLU A 140 7.55 13.51 -1.17
CA GLU A 140 6.37 13.90 -0.41
C GLU A 140 6.12 12.93 0.74
N PHE A 141 5.92 13.46 1.95
CA PHE A 141 5.48 12.65 3.09
C PHE A 141 3.99 12.33 2.97
N ILE A 142 3.66 11.06 3.19
CA ILE A 142 2.29 10.58 3.10
C ILE A 142 1.97 9.60 4.21
N THR A 143 0.74 9.67 4.67
CA THR A 143 0.17 8.80 5.69
C THR A 143 -1.04 8.09 5.11
N PHE A 144 -1.12 6.79 5.35
CA PHE A 144 -2.32 6.01 5.14
C PHE A 144 -2.76 5.34 6.43
N ASP A 145 -4.06 5.39 6.71
CA ASP A 145 -4.68 4.65 7.78
C ASP A 145 -5.28 3.37 7.19
N SER A 146 -5.00 2.23 7.82
CA SER A 146 -5.54 0.94 7.39
C SER A 146 -6.30 0.23 8.50
N GLU A 147 -7.46 -0.32 8.15
CA GLU A 147 -8.29 -1.12 9.04
C GLU A 147 -8.29 -2.58 8.60
N VAL A 148 -8.01 -3.49 9.53
CA VAL A 148 -8.09 -4.93 9.30
C VAL A 148 -9.46 -5.44 9.74
N GLU A 149 -10.24 -5.91 8.77
CA GLU A 149 -11.53 -6.53 9.01
C GLU A 149 -11.34 -7.90 9.70
N PRO A 150 -11.96 -8.17 10.86
CA PRO A 150 -11.60 -9.30 11.70
C PRO A 150 -11.99 -10.69 11.15
N VAL A 151 -12.92 -10.78 10.20
CA VAL A 151 -13.42 -12.07 9.69
C VAL A 151 -12.64 -12.53 8.46
N HIS A 152 -12.62 -11.71 7.42
CA HIS A 152 -11.95 -12.03 6.16
C HIS A 152 -10.53 -11.48 6.12
N LEU A 153 -10.10 -10.71 7.12
CA LEU A 153 -8.76 -10.11 7.19
C LEU A 153 -8.48 -9.25 5.96
N ALA A 154 -9.52 -8.62 5.42
CA ALA A 154 -9.41 -7.62 4.38
C ALA A 154 -8.82 -6.34 4.99
N MET A 155 -7.93 -5.69 4.27
CA MET A 155 -7.33 -4.42 4.68
C MET A 155 -7.95 -3.31 3.86
N ILE A 156 -8.64 -2.39 4.52
CA ILE A 156 -9.12 -1.16 3.89
C ILE A 156 -8.01 -0.12 4.06
N VAL A 157 -7.70 0.64 3.01
CA VAL A 157 -6.65 1.68 3.05
C VAL A 157 -7.25 3.03 2.71
N ASN A 158 -7.16 3.96 3.66
CA ASN A 158 -7.64 5.33 3.56
C ASN A 158 -6.48 6.32 3.67
N GLU A 159 -6.64 7.51 3.08
CA GLU A 159 -5.70 8.60 3.33
C GLU A 159 -5.79 9.04 4.79
N GLY A 160 -4.64 9.07 5.48
CA GLY A 160 -4.55 9.53 6.85
C GLY A 160 -4.15 11.00 6.95
N ALA A 161 -4.42 11.61 8.10
CA ALA A 161 -3.88 12.93 8.40
C ALA A 161 -2.35 12.83 8.63
N LEU A 162 -1.61 13.83 8.13
CA LEU A 162 -0.20 14.04 8.47
C LEU A 162 -0.07 14.37 9.96
#